data_AF-A0A1M7YHY6-F1
#
_entry.id   AF-A0A1M7YHY6-F1
#
_cell.length_a   1.000
_cell.length_b   1.000
_cell.length_c   1.000
_cell.angle_alpha   90.00
_cell.angle_beta   90.00
_cell.angle_gamma   90.00
#
_symmetry.space_group_name_H-M   'P 1'
#
loop_
_entity.id
_entity.type
_entity.pdbx_description
1 polymer ?
#
loop_
_entity_poly.entity_id
_entity_poly.type
_entity_poly.pdbx_seq_one_letter_code
_entity_poly.pdbx_strand_id
1 'polypeptide(L)'
;MIEQLEKETAYMLPDITVHAERCLQRRLTRFQCSLCVDSCHSNNVTLKEGEIHIDADSCTKCGKCITACPAEVFVIEDDEHYRVLEQLEPSVQMVISCRRQIYDSPCVLHVPCLGALPFEFFLFLAIRQENDIVINMAECAQCTNSHVTDHVKAIVSRIEQLPLPRPLAKFISVRDSDELPVHESGNRRYFLADMGDKILSFMRNRFEKQASTSIPSRTHRRSLSGKSRILQKAIALLDRESRKVVSATCLPLLTIQRSCSLCPRCAGICPTGALERVSTNGNKQLIFNSEKCSSCGLCVAFCKENSLQLSARGEPWIL
;
A
#
# COMPACT_ATOMS: atom_id res chain seq x y z
N MET A 1 17.89 -30.61 5.68
CA MET A 1 16.45 -30.89 5.42
C MET A 1 15.56 -29.80 6.00
N ILE A 2 15.67 -29.46 7.30
CA ILE A 2 14.92 -28.34 7.90
C ILE A 2 15.33 -26.98 7.29
N GLU A 3 16.63 -26.65 7.22
CA GLU A 3 17.10 -25.41 6.55
C GLU A 3 16.70 -25.30 5.06
N GLN A 4 16.53 -26.44 4.39
CA GLN A 4 16.21 -26.50 2.96
C GLN A 4 14.71 -26.31 2.73
N LEU A 5 13.88 -26.90 3.59
CA LEU A 5 12.44 -26.64 3.67
C LEU A 5 12.14 -25.21 4.13
N GLU A 6 12.91 -24.65 5.08
CA GLU A 6 12.79 -23.27 5.52
C GLU A 6 13.14 -22.28 4.41
N LYS A 7 14.21 -22.54 3.64
CA LYS A 7 14.54 -21.76 2.44
C LYS A 7 13.46 -21.87 1.36
N GLU A 8 12.97 -23.07 1.04
CA GLU A 8 11.90 -23.26 0.06
C GLU A 8 10.60 -22.54 0.46
N THR A 9 10.28 -22.50 1.75
CA THR A 9 9.10 -21.78 2.27
C THR A 9 9.28 -20.26 2.22
N ALA A 10 10.50 -19.75 2.44
CA ALA A 10 10.81 -18.31 2.39
C ALA A 10 10.61 -17.68 0.99
N TYR A 11 10.75 -18.48 -0.07
CA TYR A 11 10.61 -18.03 -1.47
C TYR A 11 9.22 -18.33 -2.06
N MET A 12 8.32 -19.00 -1.33
CA MET A 12 6.95 -19.18 -1.77
C MET A 12 6.16 -17.86 -1.73
N LEU A 13 5.32 -17.68 -2.76
CA LEU A 13 4.42 -16.53 -2.81
C LEU A 13 3.22 -16.77 -1.89
N PRO A 14 2.98 -15.90 -0.90
CA PRO A 14 1.85 -16.02 0.00
C PRO A 14 0.53 -15.88 -0.76
N ASP A 15 -0.54 -16.41 -0.17
CA ASP A 15 -1.88 -16.30 -0.72
C ASP A 15 -2.46 -14.90 -0.55
N ILE A 16 -3.42 -14.58 -1.41
CA ILE A 16 -4.14 -13.31 -1.39
C ILE A 16 -5.51 -13.55 -0.76
N THR A 17 -5.70 -13.00 0.43
CA THR A 17 -6.95 -13.02 1.18
C THR A 17 -7.87 -11.90 0.72
N VAL A 18 -9.16 -12.23 0.59
CA VAL A 18 -10.20 -11.35 0.04
C VAL A 18 -11.18 -10.93 1.14
N HIS A 19 -11.11 -9.66 1.53
CA HIS A 19 -12.05 -9.00 2.42
C HIS A 19 -13.21 -8.38 1.63
N ALA A 20 -14.08 -9.24 1.09
CA ALA A 20 -15.18 -8.84 0.20
C ALA A 20 -16.13 -7.81 0.84
N GLU A 21 -16.25 -7.76 2.17
CA GLU A 21 -17.02 -6.76 2.91
C GLU A 21 -16.50 -5.33 2.75
N ARG A 22 -15.24 -5.15 2.31
CA ARG A 22 -14.66 -3.84 2.04
C ARG A 22 -15.01 -3.33 0.64
N CYS A 23 -15.39 -4.22 -0.28
CA CYS A 23 -15.64 -3.89 -1.68
C CYS A 23 -16.62 -2.73 -1.84
N LEU A 24 -16.26 -1.76 -2.68
CA LEU A 24 -17.06 -0.55 -2.89
C LEU A 24 -18.43 -0.85 -3.51
N GLN A 25 -18.51 -1.84 -4.40
CA GLN A 25 -19.78 -2.29 -4.98
C GLN A 25 -20.69 -2.96 -3.92
N ARG A 26 -20.11 -3.62 -2.92
CA ARG A 26 -20.86 -4.21 -1.81
C ARG A 26 -21.34 -3.17 -0.80
N ARG A 27 -20.57 -2.08 -0.63
CA ARG A 27 -20.94 -0.92 0.20
C ARG A 27 -22.01 -0.04 -0.45
N LEU A 28 -21.97 0.12 -1.76
CA LEU A 28 -22.94 0.88 -2.55
C LEU A 28 -23.25 0.11 -3.83
N THR A 29 -24.39 -0.57 -3.88
CA THR A 29 -24.79 -1.47 -4.98
C THR A 29 -24.78 -0.83 -6.37
N ARG A 30 -24.99 0.49 -6.47
CA ARG A 30 -24.95 1.23 -7.75
C ARG A 30 -23.57 1.74 -8.13
N PHE A 31 -22.55 1.51 -7.30
CA PHE A 31 -21.18 1.94 -7.57
C PHE A 31 -20.52 0.97 -8.54
N GLN A 32 -19.98 1.48 -9.63
CA GLN A 32 -19.34 0.68 -10.68
C GLN A 32 -17.82 0.82 -10.55
N CYS A 33 -17.19 -0.11 -9.82
CA CYS A 33 -15.73 -0.12 -9.63
C CYS A 33 -15.14 -1.39 -10.24
N SER A 34 -14.23 -1.25 -11.19
CA SER A 34 -13.57 -2.35 -11.90
C SER A 34 -12.06 -2.38 -11.71
N LEU A 35 -11.47 -1.50 -10.88
CA LEU A 35 -10.02 -1.30 -10.78
C LEU A 35 -9.20 -2.58 -10.61
N CYS A 36 -9.66 -3.53 -9.79
CA CYS A 36 -8.97 -4.81 -9.59
C CYS A 36 -9.09 -5.76 -10.78
N VAL A 37 -10.18 -5.69 -11.53
CA VAL A 37 -10.39 -6.44 -12.78
C VAL A 37 -9.49 -5.83 -13.85
N ASP A 38 -9.57 -4.51 -14.04
CA ASP A 38 -8.84 -3.77 -15.07
C ASP A 38 -7.31 -3.87 -14.91
N SER A 39 -6.84 -3.96 -13.68
CA SER A 39 -5.40 -4.09 -13.36
C SER A 39 -4.87 -5.53 -13.45
N CYS A 40 -5.74 -6.54 -13.54
CA CYS A 40 -5.38 -7.94 -13.57
C CYS A 40 -4.96 -8.38 -14.97
N HIS A 41 -3.65 -8.41 -15.22
CA HIS A 41 -3.11 -8.76 -16.54
C HIS A 41 -3.48 -10.19 -16.99
N SER A 42 -3.62 -11.12 -16.05
CA SER A 42 -3.99 -12.51 -16.33
C SER A 42 -5.50 -12.74 -16.38
N ASN A 43 -6.33 -11.69 -16.21
CA ASN A 43 -7.80 -11.76 -16.21
C ASN A 43 -8.42 -12.72 -15.16
N ASN A 44 -7.73 -12.93 -14.03
CA ASN A 44 -8.16 -13.90 -13.01
C ASN A 44 -9.02 -13.30 -11.90
N VAL A 45 -9.13 -11.97 -11.83
CA VAL A 45 -10.02 -11.29 -10.89
C VAL A 45 -11.33 -10.99 -11.61
N THR A 46 -12.44 -11.54 -11.10
CA THR A 46 -13.78 -11.27 -11.65
C THR A 46 -14.73 -10.75 -10.59
N LEU A 47 -15.70 -9.95 -11.02
CA LEU A 47 -16.79 -9.42 -10.22
C LEU A 47 -18.10 -10.02 -10.74
N LYS A 48 -18.73 -10.90 -9.96
CA LYS A 48 -20.04 -11.50 -10.28
C LYS A 48 -21.01 -11.22 -9.14
N GLU A 49 -22.13 -10.57 -9.44
CA GLU A 49 -23.19 -10.27 -8.44
C GLU A 49 -22.71 -9.52 -7.18
N GLY A 50 -21.63 -8.74 -7.29
CA GLY A 50 -21.02 -8.02 -6.16
C GLY A 50 -20.02 -8.85 -5.34
N GLU A 51 -19.75 -10.09 -5.75
CA GLU A 51 -18.74 -10.97 -5.19
C GLU A 51 -17.46 -10.96 -6.04
N ILE A 52 -16.32 -11.04 -5.35
CA ILE A 52 -14.99 -11.06 -5.96
C ILE A 52 -14.54 -12.50 -6.01
N HIS A 53 -14.14 -12.96 -7.19
CA HIS A 53 -13.54 -14.28 -7.38
C HIS A 53 -12.13 -14.12 -7.94
N ILE A 54 -11.20 -14.89 -7.38
CA ILE A 54 -9.84 -15.07 -7.90
C ILE A 54 -9.71 -16.53 -8.29
N ASP A 55 -9.37 -16.80 -9.55
CA ASP A 55 -8.95 -18.14 -9.97
C ASP A 55 -7.54 -18.41 -9.42
N ALA A 56 -7.46 -19.30 -8.43
CA ALA A 56 -6.21 -19.63 -7.73
C ALA A 56 -5.18 -20.32 -8.63
N ASP A 57 -5.64 -21.13 -9.61
CA ASP A 57 -4.75 -21.91 -10.47
C ASP A 57 -4.06 -21.01 -11.50
N SER A 58 -4.79 -20.00 -11.99
CA SER A 58 -4.29 -19.09 -13.01
C SER A 58 -3.56 -17.87 -12.41
N CYS A 59 -3.80 -17.54 -11.14
CA CYS A 59 -3.27 -16.34 -10.49
C CYS A 59 -1.74 -16.38 -10.33
N THR A 60 -1.07 -15.44 -11.00
CA THR A 60 0.39 -15.31 -10.88
C THR A 60 0.84 -14.59 -9.62
N LYS A 61 -0.09 -14.22 -8.71
CA LYS A 61 0.20 -13.53 -7.44
C LYS A 61 1.06 -12.27 -7.62
N CYS A 62 0.85 -11.51 -8.71
CA CYS A 62 1.62 -10.29 -9.01
C CYS A 62 1.31 -9.10 -8.09
N GLY A 63 0.16 -9.15 -7.39
CA GLY A 63 -0.23 -8.14 -6.40
C GLY A 63 -0.82 -6.84 -6.96
N LYS A 64 -0.99 -6.68 -8.28
CA LYS A 64 -1.57 -5.45 -8.85
C LYS A 64 -2.99 -5.15 -8.36
N CYS A 65 -3.79 -6.16 -8.03
CA CYS A 65 -5.11 -5.95 -7.44
C CYS A 65 -5.03 -5.30 -6.04
N ILE A 66 -3.96 -5.55 -5.28
CA ILE A 66 -3.71 -4.95 -3.96
C ILE A 66 -3.40 -3.46 -4.15
N THR A 67 -2.50 -3.13 -5.07
CA THR A 67 -2.11 -1.74 -5.35
C THR A 67 -3.23 -0.96 -6.02
N ALA A 68 -4.03 -1.57 -6.89
CA ALA A 68 -5.16 -0.90 -7.55
C ALA A 68 -6.38 -0.69 -6.65
N CYS A 69 -6.58 -1.49 -5.58
CA CYS A 69 -7.79 -1.43 -4.78
C CYS A 69 -7.73 -0.30 -3.72
N PRO A 70 -8.54 0.78 -3.83
CA PRO A 70 -8.61 1.83 -2.79
C PRO A 70 -9.34 1.38 -1.52
N ALA A 71 -10.05 0.25 -1.57
CA ALA A 71 -10.76 -0.32 -0.43
C ALA A 71 -9.96 -1.41 0.29
N GLU A 72 -8.75 -1.75 -0.21
CA GLU A 72 -7.88 -2.79 0.36
C GLU A 72 -8.62 -4.09 0.64
N VAL A 73 -9.35 -4.54 -0.39
CA VAL A 73 -10.05 -5.83 -0.38
C VAL A 73 -9.05 -6.98 -0.38
N PHE A 74 -7.96 -6.83 -1.14
CA PHE A 74 -6.92 -7.85 -1.27
C PHE A 74 -5.83 -7.59 -0.24
N VAL A 75 -5.51 -8.60 0.55
CA VAL A 75 -4.45 -8.57 1.58
C VAL A 75 -3.58 -9.81 1.37
N ILE A 76 -2.28 -9.67 1.57
CA ILE A 76 -1.37 -10.81 1.60
C ILE A 76 -1.25 -11.27 3.04
N GLU A 77 -1.53 -12.55 3.31
CA GLU A 77 -1.40 -13.17 4.63
C GLU A 77 0.09 -13.39 4.96
N ASP A 78 0.73 -12.29 5.35
CA ASP A 78 2.03 -12.14 6.04
C ASP A 78 2.35 -10.64 5.97
N ASP A 79 1.64 -9.84 6.78
CA ASP A 79 1.65 -8.36 6.76
C ASP A 79 3.01 -7.75 7.23
N GLU A 80 4.12 -8.40 6.90
CA GLU A 80 5.49 -7.97 7.08
C GLU A 80 5.86 -6.80 6.17
N HIS A 81 5.14 -6.59 5.06
CA HIS A 81 5.41 -5.51 4.10
C HIS A 81 5.46 -4.13 4.78
N TYR A 82 4.66 -3.93 5.81
CA TYR A 82 4.56 -2.65 6.52
C TYR A 82 5.22 -2.67 7.90
N ARG A 83 5.35 -3.85 8.53
CA ARG A 83 6.08 -4.01 9.79
C ARG A 83 7.59 -3.85 9.59
N VAL A 84 8.12 -4.32 8.46
CA VAL A 84 9.55 -4.19 8.14
C VAL A 84 10.00 -2.73 8.01
N LEU A 85 9.11 -1.82 7.63
CA LEU A 85 9.41 -0.39 7.51
C LEU A 85 9.94 0.24 8.82
N GLU A 86 9.61 -0.37 9.98
CA GLU A 86 10.08 0.08 11.29
C GLU A 86 11.44 -0.52 11.67
N GLN A 87 11.86 -1.61 11.04
CA GLN A 87 13.11 -2.34 11.30
C GLN A 87 14.25 -1.94 10.34
N LEU A 88 13.97 -1.16 9.31
CA LEU A 88 14.98 -0.70 8.35
C LEU A 88 15.83 0.44 8.93
N GLU A 89 17.12 0.18 9.08
CA GLU A 89 18.15 1.18 9.38
C GLU A 89 18.38 2.11 8.18
N PRO A 90 18.12 3.43 8.28
CA PRO A 90 18.18 4.36 7.15
C PRO A 90 19.55 4.49 6.46
N SER A 91 20.63 4.19 7.19
CA SER A 91 22.01 4.33 6.75
C SER A 91 22.55 3.10 6.00
N VAL A 92 21.76 2.03 5.90
CA VAL A 92 22.11 0.82 5.16
C VAL A 92 21.51 0.89 3.76
N GLN A 93 22.34 0.71 2.72
CA GLN A 93 21.83 0.52 1.37
C GLN A 93 21.02 -0.78 1.32
N MET A 94 19.70 -0.64 1.13
CA MET A 94 18.78 -1.76 1.05
C MET A 94 18.52 -2.20 -0.39
N VAL A 95 18.18 -3.47 -0.54
CA VAL A 95 17.77 -4.07 -1.81
C VAL A 95 16.33 -4.58 -1.69
N ILE A 96 15.42 -4.10 -2.51
CA ILE A 96 14.07 -4.67 -2.63
C ILE A 96 14.13 -5.79 -3.67
N SER A 97 13.85 -7.03 -3.25
CA SER A 97 13.81 -8.19 -4.14
C SER A 97 12.49 -8.94 -4.00
N CYS A 98 11.98 -9.49 -5.10
CA CYS A 98 10.79 -10.35 -5.01
C CYS A 98 11.16 -11.77 -4.55
N ARG A 99 10.22 -12.48 -3.89
CA ARG A 99 10.40 -13.86 -3.39
C ARG A 99 10.63 -14.90 -4.49
N ARG A 100 10.36 -14.58 -5.76
CA ARG A 100 10.67 -15.46 -6.91
C ARG A 100 12.14 -15.49 -7.27
N GLN A 101 12.91 -14.50 -6.84
CA GLN A 101 14.34 -14.40 -7.12
C GLN A 101 15.12 -14.83 -5.89
N ILE A 102 16.10 -15.70 -6.09
CA ILE A 102 17.01 -16.10 -5.02
C ILE A 102 18.06 -15.00 -4.88
N TYR A 103 17.98 -14.26 -3.78
CA TYR A 103 18.96 -13.24 -3.45
C TYR A 103 19.11 -13.17 -1.93
N ASP A 104 20.20 -13.74 -1.42
CA ASP A 104 20.47 -13.82 0.01
C ASP A 104 21.42 -12.69 0.41
N SER A 105 20.93 -11.74 1.20
CA SER A 105 21.69 -10.58 1.64
C SER A 105 21.11 -10.05 2.94
N PRO A 106 21.92 -9.61 3.93
CA PRO A 106 21.41 -9.02 5.16
C PRO A 106 20.66 -7.70 4.95
N CYS A 107 20.80 -7.08 3.77
CA CYS A 107 20.16 -5.81 3.43
C CYS A 107 18.95 -5.99 2.50
N VAL A 108 18.52 -7.23 2.24
CA VAL A 108 17.38 -7.49 1.36
C VAL A 108 16.05 -7.34 2.10
N LEU A 109 15.14 -6.61 1.47
CA LEU A 109 13.72 -6.67 1.77
C LEU A 109 13.04 -7.58 0.74
N HIS A 110 12.68 -8.80 1.18
CA HIS A 110 11.89 -9.70 0.35
C HIS A 110 10.41 -9.31 0.35
N VAL A 111 9.88 -9.10 -0.86
CA VAL A 111 8.46 -8.85 -1.10
C VAL A 111 7.90 -9.97 -1.99
N PRO A 112 6.62 -10.34 -1.91
CA PRO A 112 6.00 -11.33 -2.79
C PRO A 112 6.20 -10.98 -4.27
N CYS A 113 5.85 -9.75 -4.65
CA CYS A 113 6.11 -9.22 -5.98
C CYS A 113 6.24 -7.71 -5.89
N LEU A 114 7.07 -7.11 -6.74
CA LEU A 114 7.16 -5.65 -6.86
C LEU A 114 5.81 -5.02 -7.25
N GLY A 115 4.95 -5.77 -7.97
CA GLY A 115 3.60 -5.33 -8.33
C GLY A 115 2.63 -5.20 -7.15
N ALA A 116 2.97 -5.73 -5.97
CA ALA A 116 2.20 -5.60 -4.74
C ALA A 116 2.53 -4.31 -3.95
N LEU A 117 3.57 -3.57 -4.36
CA LEU A 117 4.05 -2.40 -3.64
C LEU A 117 3.36 -1.12 -4.12
N PRO A 118 2.60 -0.43 -3.26
CA PRO A 118 1.87 0.77 -3.65
C PRO A 118 2.78 2.01 -3.69
N PHE A 119 2.32 3.09 -4.31
CA PHE A 119 3.07 4.36 -4.40
C PHE A 119 3.54 4.87 -3.03
N GLU A 120 2.68 4.78 -2.02
CA GLU A 120 2.97 5.24 -0.65
C GLU A 120 4.17 4.54 -0.04
N PHE A 121 4.37 3.26 -0.37
CA PHE A 121 5.50 2.47 0.10
C PHE A 121 6.82 3.01 -0.46
N PHE A 122 6.89 3.22 -1.78
CA PHE A 122 8.08 3.80 -2.41
C PHE A 122 8.33 5.23 -1.92
N LEU A 123 7.29 6.06 -1.81
CA LEU A 123 7.44 7.43 -1.30
C LEU A 123 7.98 7.43 0.14
N PHE A 124 7.48 6.55 1.00
CA PHE A 124 7.99 6.41 2.36
C PHE A 124 9.48 6.05 2.38
N LEU A 125 9.90 5.06 1.59
CA LEU A 125 11.31 4.66 1.52
C LEU A 125 12.20 5.79 0.98
N ALA A 126 11.78 6.44 -0.11
CA ALA A 126 12.52 7.55 -0.70
C ALA A 126 12.74 8.73 0.27
N ILE A 127 11.77 8.95 1.17
CA ILE A 127 11.81 9.97 2.21
C ILE A 127 12.70 9.58 3.39
N ARG A 128 12.66 8.31 3.78
CA ARG A 128 13.29 7.79 5.00
C ARG A 128 14.75 7.41 4.81
N GLN A 129 15.11 6.81 3.67
CA GLN A 129 16.44 6.25 3.44
C GLN A 129 17.46 7.34 3.15
N GLU A 130 18.69 7.16 3.63
CA GLU A 130 19.82 8.06 3.38
C GLU A 130 20.63 7.65 2.14
N ASN A 131 20.59 6.37 1.78
CA ASN A 131 21.26 5.82 0.61
C ASN A 131 20.26 5.48 -0.50
N ASP A 132 20.77 5.39 -1.72
CA ASP A 132 20.00 4.91 -2.87
C ASP A 132 19.52 3.46 -2.65
N ILE A 133 18.28 3.22 -3.02
CA ILE A 133 17.56 1.96 -2.85
C ILE A 133 17.69 1.15 -4.12
N VAL A 134 18.18 -0.08 -4.01
CA VAL A 134 18.30 -0.97 -5.18
C VAL A 134 17.00 -1.76 -5.34
N ILE A 135 16.47 -1.82 -6.56
CA ILE A 135 15.35 -2.69 -6.93
C ILE A 135 15.92 -3.81 -7.79
N ASN A 136 15.93 -5.03 -7.25
CA ASN A 136 16.37 -6.21 -7.97
C ASN A 136 15.30 -6.64 -8.99
N MET A 137 15.60 -6.41 -10.28
CA MET A 137 14.79 -6.82 -11.42
C MET A 137 15.53 -7.81 -12.35
N ALA A 138 16.57 -8.48 -11.87
CA ALA A 138 17.46 -9.30 -12.71
C ALA A 138 16.70 -10.39 -13.49
N GLU A 139 15.76 -11.08 -12.86
CA GLU A 139 14.97 -12.15 -13.48
C GLU A 139 13.61 -11.67 -14.01
N CYS A 140 13.28 -10.37 -13.87
CA CYS A 140 11.96 -9.86 -14.26
C CYS A 140 11.71 -9.95 -15.76
N ALA A 141 12.74 -9.97 -16.60
CA ALA A 141 12.60 -10.08 -18.06
C ALA A 141 11.96 -11.41 -18.50
N GLN A 142 12.23 -12.50 -17.77
CA GLN A 142 11.74 -13.86 -18.08
C GLN A 142 10.59 -14.30 -17.16
N CYS A 143 10.27 -13.51 -16.14
CA CYS A 143 9.22 -13.80 -15.17
C CYS A 143 7.81 -13.63 -15.78
N THR A 144 6.87 -14.48 -15.38
CA THR A 144 5.43 -14.35 -15.75
C THR A 144 4.79 -13.04 -15.28
N ASN A 145 5.43 -12.35 -14.33
CA ASN A 145 5.01 -11.04 -13.83
C ASN A 145 5.80 -9.87 -14.46
N SER A 146 6.47 -10.04 -15.60
CA SER A 146 7.29 -9.00 -16.25
C SER A 146 6.55 -7.65 -16.45
N HIS A 147 5.23 -7.70 -16.67
CA HIS A 147 4.33 -6.54 -16.77
C HIS A 147 4.34 -5.62 -15.52
N VAL A 148 4.81 -6.09 -14.36
CA VAL A 148 4.91 -5.25 -13.15
C VAL A 148 6.04 -4.23 -13.25
N THR A 149 7.04 -4.46 -14.10
CA THR A 149 8.20 -3.55 -14.22
C THR A 149 7.78 -2.16 -14.69
N ASP A 150 6.79 -2.06 -15.58
CA ASP A 150 6.28 -0.76 -16.05
C ASP A 150 5.50 -0.01 -14.97
N HIS A 151 4.80 -0.75 -14.10
CA HIS A 151 4.16 -0.17 -12.92
C HIS A 151 5.18 0.44 -11.95
N VAL A 152 6.24 -0.30 -11.64
CA VAL A 152 7.32 0.18 -10.76
C VAL A 152 8.02 1.39 -11.36
N LYS A 153 8.37 1.36 -12.65
CA LYS A 153 8.97 2.50 -13.36
C LYS A 153 8.08 3.75 -13.27
N ALA A 154 6.77 3.59 -13.46
CA ALA A 154 5.83 4.72 -13.38
C ALA A 154 5.77 5.32 -11.97
N ILE A 155 5.80 4.48 -10.92
CA ILE A 155 5.87 4.95 -9.53
C ILE A 155 7.17 5.70 -9.27
N VAL A 156 8.32 5.11 -9.61
CA VAL A 156 9.65 5.70 -9.40
C VAL A 156 9.77 7.03 -10.12
N SER A 157 9.44 7.07 -11.42
CA SER A 157 9.49 8.30 -12.22
C SER A 157 8.63 9.41 -11.62
N ARG A 158 7.47 9.06 -11.07
CA ARG A 158 6.61 10.03 -10.41
C ARG A 158 7.21 10.57 -9.10
N ILE A 159 7.88 9.73 -8.32
CA ILE A 159 8.56 10.17 -7.08
C ILE A 159 9.72 11.10 -7.43
N GLU A 160 10.51 10.77 -8.45
CA GLU A 160 11.63 11.59 -8.91
C GLU A 160 11.19 12.95 -9.45
N GLN A 161 9.98 13.05 -9.99
CA GLN A 161 9.38 14.30 -10.47
C GLN A 161 8.75 15.16 -9.37
N LEU A 162 8.73 14.71 -8.11
CA LEU A 162 8.19 15.53 -7.02
C LEU A 162 9.08 16.77 -6.81
N PRO A 163 8.51 17.99 -6.83
CA PRO A 163 9.28 19.23 -6.71
C PRO A 163 9.61 19.52 -5.23
N LEU A 164 10.37 18.64 -4.59
CA LEU A 164 10.74 18.78 -3.18
C LEU A 164 11.98 19.66 -3.02
N PRO A 165 12.06 20.46 -1.95
CA PRO A 165 13.22 21.31 -1.66
C PRO A 165 14.45 20.52 -1.17
N ARG A 166 14.30 19.20 -0.98
CA ARG A 166 15.37 18.29 -0.55
C ARG A 166 15.47 17.08 -1.50
N PRO A 167 16.67 16.49 -1.66
CA PRO A 167 16.80 15.24 -2.40
C PRO A 167 16.11 14.09 -1.65
N LEU A 168 15.56 13.16 -2.42
CA LEU A 168 15.08 11.86 -1.95
C LEU A 168 16.13 10.79 -2.30
N ALA A 169 16.11 9.67 -1.57
CA ALA A 169 16.85 8.48 -1.98
C ALA A 169 16.35 8.02 -3.36
N LYS A 170 17.28 7.71 -4.26
CA LYS A 170 16.94 7.28 -5.63
C LYS A 170 16.65 5.79 -5.65
N PHE A 171 15.93 5.37 -6.69
CA PHE A 171 15.69 3.96 -6.96
C PHE A 171 16.57 3.50 -8.12
N ILE A 172 17.50 2.58 -7.85
CA ILE A 172 18.39 2.01 -8.85
C ILE A 172 17.80 0.66 -9.28
N SER A 173 17.25 0.60 -10.48
CA SER A 173 16.71 -0.66 -11.03
C SER A 173 17.84 -1.48 -11.64
N VAL A 174 18.19 -2.60 -11.00
CA VAL A 174 19.25 -3.51 -11.46
C VAL A 174 18.63 -4.65 -12.26
N ARG A 175 19.15 -4.88 -13.47
CA ARG A 175 18.65 -5.90 -14.42
C ARG A 175 19.63 -7.04 -14.65
N ASP A 176 20.84 -6.93 -14.13
CA ASP A 176 21.87 -7.96 -14.16
C ASP A 176 22.17 -8.36 -12.72
N SER A 177 22.17 -9.66 -12.43
CA SER A 177 22.49 -10.17 -11.08
C SER A 177 23.90 -9.81 -10.65
N ASP A 178 24.82 -9.66 -11.61
CA ASP A 178 26.23 -9.36 -11.34
C ASP A 178 26.44 -7.91 -10.87
N GLU A 179 25.45 -7.04 -11.09
CA GLU A 179 25.45 -5.64 -10.64
C GLU A 179 24.82 -5.45 -9.24
N LEU A 180 24.30 -6.52 -8.62
CA LEU A 180 23.68 -6.42 -7.30
C LEU A 180 24.73 -6.20 -6.19
N PRO A 181 24.44 -5.38 -5.16
CA PRO A 181 25.37 -5.14 -4.06
C PRO A 181 25.74 -6.41 -3.30
N VAL A 182 27.01 -6.79 -3.31
CA VAL A 182 27.51 -7.92 -2.51
C VAL A 182 27.74 -7.44 -1.07
N HIS A 183 26.92 -7.92 -0.14
CA HIS A 183 27.11 -7.68 1.29
C HIS A 183 27.67 -8.94 1.96
N GLU A 184 28.93 -8.91 2.36
CA GLU A 184 29.52 -10.02 3.12
C GLU A 184 28.85 -10.15 4.49
N SER A 185 28.39 -11.36 4.84
CA SER A 185 27.69 -11.72 6.08
C SER A 185 28.52 -11.56 7.38
N GLY A 186 29.70 -10.92 7.32
CA GLY A 186 30.65 -10.78 8.42
C GLY A 186 30.74 -9.39 9.07
N ASN A 187 29.99 -8.38 8.59
CA ASN A 187 30.09 -7.04 9.15
C ASN A 187 29.27 -6.94 10.45
N ARG A 188 29.93 -6.65 11.58
CA ARG A 188 29.32 -6.52 12.93
C ARG A 188 28.14 -5.53 12.99
N ARG A 189 28.03 -4.62 12.02
CA ARG A 189 26.90 -3.69 11.85
C ARG A 189 25.59 -4.37 11.44
N TYR A 190 25.65 -5.47 10.68
CA TYR A 190 24.46 -6.21 10.23
C TYR A 190 24.00 -7.28 11.24
N PHE A 191 24.93 -7.78 12.06
CA PHE A 191 24.68 -8.83 13.04
C PHE A 191 23.79 -8.39 14.22
N LEU A 192 23.87 -7.11 14.61
CA LEU A 192 23.05 -6.56 15.70
C LEU A 192 21.57 -6.38 15.32
N ALA A 193 21.26 -6.26 14.01
CA ALA A 193 19.89 -6.24 13.51
C ALA A 193 19.28 -7.65 13.54
N ASP A 194 19.99 -8.67 13.02
CA ASP A 194 19.49 -10.06 12.93
C ASP A 194 19.25 -10.73 14.30
N MET A 195 20.09 -10.46 15.30
CA MET A 195 19.98 -11.11 16.63
C MET A 195 18.83 -10.52 17.48
N GLY A 196 18.50 -9.24 17.28
CA GLY A 196 17.37 -8.58 17.93
C GLY A 196 16.03 -9.05 17.35
N ASP A 197 15.96 -9.22 16.03
CA ASP A 197 14.72 -9.54 15.32
C ASP A 197 14.17 -10.94 15.62
N LYS A 198 15.04 -11.95 15.76
CA LYS A 198 14.62 -13.32 16.12
C LYS A 198 14.12 -13.44 17.56
N ILE A 199 14.63 -12.64 18.49
CA ILE A 199 14.24 -12.67 19.92
C ILE A 199 12.99 -11.82 20.16
N LEU A 200 12.88 -10.64 19.53
CA LEU A 200 11.72 -9.74 19.68
C LEU A 200 10.47 -10.26 18.96
N SER A 201 10.60 -10.91 17.80
CA SER A 201 9.46 -11.54 17.11
C SER A 201 8.88 -12.71 17.91
N PHE A 202 9.76 -13.52 18.53
CA PHE A 202 9.34 -14.61 19.43
C PHE A 202 8.62 -14.11 20.69
N MET A 203 9.06 -13.00 21.28
CA MET A 203 8.42 -12.44 22.48
C MET A 203 7.11 -11.70 22.19
N ARG A 204 6.96 -11.08 21.00
CA ARG A 204 5.78 -10.28 20.64
C ARG A 204 4.58 -11.12 20.21
N ASN A 205 4.82 -12.25 19.54
CA ASN A 205 3.77 -13.19 19.11
C ASN A 205 2.98 -13.82 20.27
N ARG A 206 3.47 -13.72 21.51
CA ARG A 206 2.78 -14.25 22.70
C ARG A 206 1.76 -13.27 23.32
N PHE A 207 1.90 -11.96 23.07
CA PHE A 207 1.02 -10.95 23.70
C PHE A 207 -0.20 -10.54 22.84
N GLU A 208 -0.15 -10.67 21.50
CA GLU A 208 -1.30 -10.31 20.64
C GLU A 208 -2.39 -11.41 20.57
N LYS A 209 -2.07 -12.67 20.90
CA LYS A 209 -3.04 -13.79 20.84
C LYS A 209 -4.09 -13.83 21.96
N GLN A 210 -4.10 -12.88 22.90
CA GLN A 210 -5.01 -12.89 24.05
C GLN A 210 -6.03 -11.74 24.13
N ALA A 211 -6.23 -10.96 23.06
CA ALA A 211 -7.22 -9.88 23.06
C ALA A 211 -8.16 -9.92 21.84
N SER A 212 -9.00 -10.95 21.73
CA SER A 212 -10.28 -10.83 20.99
C SER A 212 -11.25 -11.97 21.30
N THR A 213 -11.81 -11.97 22.50
CA THR A 213 -13.16 -12.51 22.71
C THR A 213 -14.12 -11.33 22.86
N SER A 214 -14.74 -10.90 21.75
CA SER A 214 -15.99 -10.14 21.84
C SER A 214 -16.83 -10.25 20.55
N ILE A 215 -18.01 -10.84 20.76
CA ILE A 215 -19.32 -10.74 20.09
C ILE A 215 -19.38 -9.84 18.82
N PRO A 216 -19.87 -10.37 17.67
CA PRO A 216 -19.97 -9.59 16.44
C PRO A 216 -21.13 -8.58 16.49
N SER A 217 -20.82 -7.29 16.61
CA SER A 217 -21.79 -6.21 16.37
C SER A 217 -21.68 -5.71 14.93
N ARG A 218 -22.81 -5.70 14.20
CA ARG A 218 -22.94 -5.26 12.79
C ARG A 218 -22.82 -3.73 12.63
N THR A 219 -21.74 -3.14 13.12
CA THR A 219 -21.36 -1.77 12.73
C THR A 219 -20.09 -1.85 11.89
N HIS A 220 -20.16 -1.46 10.62
CA HIS A 220 -18.96 -1.34 9.79
C HIS A 220 -18.05 -0.30 10.44
N ARG A 221 -17.06 -0.76 11.23
CA ARG A 221 -16.14 0.10 11.96
C ARG A 221 -15.31 0.88 10.92
N ARG A 222 -15.26 2.21 11.06
CA ARG A 222 -14.39 3.06 10.23
C ARG A 222 -12.95 2.60 10.45
N SER A 223 -12.22 2.36 9.36
CA SER A 223 -10.81 1.96 9.42
C SER A 223 -10.02 2.77 8.40
N LEU A 224 -8.87 3.27 8.85
CA LEU A 224 -7.89 3.87 7.94
C LEU A 224 -7.28 2.76 7.07
N SER A 225 -7.11 3.01 5.78
CA SER A 225 -6.41 2.09 4.88
C SER A 225 -4.91 2.03 5.20
N GLY A 226 -4.29 0.89 4.98
CA GLY A 226 -2.85 0.66 5.06
C GLY A 226 -2.07 1.67 4.21
N LYS A 227 -2.49 1.92 2.96
CA LYS A 227 -1.91 2.94 2.08
C LYS A 227 -1.91 4.33 2.73
N SER A 228 -3.06 4.78 3.25
CA SER A 228 -3.16 6.07 3.93
C SER A 228 -2.31 6.11 5.21
N ARG A 229 -2.16 4.99 5.93
CA ARG A 229 -1.25 4.90 7.09
C ARG A 229 0.21 5.11 6.69
N ILE A 230 0.67 4.49 5.62
CA ILE A 230 2.05 4.63 5.12
C ILE A 230 2.30 6.06 4.65
N LEU A 231 1.34 6.64 3.93
CA LEU A 231 1.44 8.03 3.49
C LEU A 231 1.52 9.00 4.66
N GLN A 232 0.71 8.78 5.71
CA GLN A 232 0.80 9.57 6.95
C GLN A 232 2.18 9.42 7.61
N LYS A 233 2.73 8.20 7.68
CA LYS A 233 4.09 7.97 8.17
C LYS A 233 5.13 8.72 7.33
N ALA A 234 5.01 8.68 6.01
CA ALA A 234 5.92 9.38 5.09
C ALA A 234 5.85 10.91 5.30
N ILE A 235 4.64 11.46 5.37
CA ILE A 235 4.38 12.88 5.61
C ILE A 235 4.90 13.33 6.98
N ALA A 236 4.85 12.47 8.00
CA ALA A 236 5.34 12.78 9.34
C ALA A 236 6.87 12.93 9.42
N LEU A 237 7.62 12.37 8.46
CA LEU A 237 9.08 12.49 8.37
C LEU A 237 9.54 13.76 7.63
N LEU A 238 8.63 14.51 7.03
CA LEU A 238 8.95 15.68 6.21
C LEU A 238 9.05 16.96 7.03
N ASP A 239 9.96 17.83 6.62
CA ASP A 239 9.96 19.24 7.02
C ASP A 239 8.71 19.96 6.50
N ARG A 240 8.48 21.18 6.99
CA ARG A 240 7.27 21.95 6.70
C ARG A 240 7.09 22.28 5.22
N GLU A 241 8.15 22.53 4.47
CA GLU A 241 8.07 22.89 3.05
C GLU A 241 7.81 21.66 2.20
N SER A 242 8.59 20.59 2.40
CA SER A 242 8.38 19.30 1.73
C SER A 242 6.99 18.74 2.02
N ARG A 243 6.51 18.86 3.26
CA ARG A 243 5.15 18.43 3.65
C ARG A 243 4.08 19.14 2.83
N LYS A 244 4.19 20.46 2.61
CA LYS A 244 3.22 21.20 1.78
C LYS A 244 3.19 20.67 0.35
N VAL A 245 4.36 20.41 -0.24
CA VAL A 245 4.47 19.88 -1.61
C VAL A 245 3.83 18.50 -1.69
N VAL A 246 4.23 17.57 -0.82
CA VAL A 246 3.67 16.20 -0.81
C VAL A 246 2.17 16.22 -0.54
N SER A 247 1.71 17.00 0.43
CA SER A 247 0.27 17.15 0.68
C SER A 247 -0.49 17.69 -0.52
N ALA A 248 0.08 18.61 -1.30
CA ALA A 248 -0.57 19.18 -2.47
C ALA A 248 -0.57 18.26 -3.71
N THR A 249 0.41 17.35 -3.82
CA THR A 249 0.62 16.49 -5.01
C THR A 249 0.24 15.02 -4.80
N CYS A 250 0.23 14.55 -3.56
CA CYS A 250 0.02 13.14 -3.22
C CYS A 250 -1.24 12.87 -2.39
N LEU A 251 -1.86 13.89 -1.79
CA LEU A 251 -3.10 13.70 -1.04
C LEU A 251 -4.34 13.97 -1.90
N PRO A 252 -5.43 13.23 -1.68
CA PRO A 252 -6.69 13.46 -2.38
C PRO A 252 -7.27 14.83 -2.03
N LEU A 253 -7.87 15.47 -3.03
CA LEU A 253 -8.59 16.73 -2.85
C LEU A 253 -10.09 16.50 -3.04
N LEU A 254 -10.90 16.93 -2.08
CA LEU A 254 -12.35 16.94 -2.19
C LEU A 254 -12.84 18.39 -2.29
N THR A 255 -13.43 18.74 -3.42
CA THR A 255 -14.09 20.03 -3.63
C THR A 255 -15.58 19.90 -3.31
N ILE A 256 -16.08 20.81 -2.46
CA ILE A 256 -17.48 20.88 -2.07
C ILE A 256 -18.10 22.15 -2.67
N GLN A 257 -19.08 21.97 -3.56
CA GLN A 257 -19.76 23.07 -4.23
C GLN A 257 -20.77 23.76 -3.30
N ARG A 258 -21.13 25.01 -3.64
CA ARG A 258 -22.14 25.81 -2.91
C ARG A 258 -23.54 25.20 -2.91
N SER A 259 -23.84 24.30 -3.85
CA SER A 259 -25.11 23.56 -3.92
C SER A 259 -25.25 22.50 -2.82
N CYS A 260 -24.21 22.25 -2.02
CA CYS A 260 -24.24 21.23 -0.97
C CYS A 260 -25.24 21.59 0.14
N SER A 261 -26.22 20.70 0.34
CA SER A 261 -27.23 20.81 1.41
C SER A 261 -26.70 20.49 2.82
N LEU A 262 -25.43 20.08 2.94
CA LEU A 262 -24.84 19.56 4.16
C LEU A 262 -25.65 18.40 4.77
N CYS A 263 -26.21 17.52 3.93
CA CYS A 263 -26.85 16.28 4.38
C CYS A 263 -25.79 15.29 4.94
N PRO A 264 -26.16 14.33 5.80
CA PRO A 264 -25.19 13.45 6.46
C PRO A 264 -24.69 12.28 5.58
N ARG A 265 -25.19 12.15 4.35
CA ARG A 265 -25.03 10.94 3.51
C ARG A 265 -23.59 10.63 3.15
N CYS A 266 -22.86 11.63 2.61
CA CYS A 266 -21.48 11.46 2.17
C CYS A 266 -20.53 11.16 3.34
N ALA A 267 -20.76 11.76 4.51
CA ALA A 267 -20.03 11.47 5.73
C ALA A 267 -20.37 10.08 6.31
N GLY A 268 -21.62 9.64 6.15
CA GLY A 268 -22.07 8.31 6.59
C GLY A 268 -21.48 7.17 5.76
N ILE A 269 -21.37 7.33 4.44
CA ILE A 269 -20.85 6.30 3.53
C ILE A 269 -19.31 6.23 3.52
N CYS A 270 -18.61 7.24 4.06
CA CYS A 270 -17.15 7.32 4.05
C CYS A 270 -16.53 6.19 4.91
N PRO A 271 -15.82 5.21 4.30
CA PRO A 271 -15.35 4.04 5.03
C PRO A 271 -14.19 4.35 5.99
N THR A 272 -13.39 5.36 5.67
CA THR A 272 -12.22 5.76 6.47
C THR A 272 -12.53 6.86 7.49
N GLY A 273 -13.72 7.47 7.41
CA GLY A 273 -14.02 8.68 8.18
C GLY A 273 -13.22 9.91 7.71
N ALA A 274 -12.71 9.92 6.48
CA ALA A 274 -12.07 11.11 5.90
C ALA A 274 -13.04 12.29 5.73
N LEU A 275 -14.34 12.03 5.58
CA LEU A 275 -15.36 13.06 5.49
C LEU A 275 -16.30 12.94 6.68
N GLU A 276 -16.38 14.00 7.48
CA GLU A 276 -17.20 14.07 8.68
C GLU A 276 -18.14 15.27 8.62
N ARG A 277 -19.31 15.14 9.24
CA ARG A 277 -20.27 16.24 9.40
C ARG A 277 -20.29 16.65 10.85
N VAL A 278 -19.90 17.89 11.12
CA VAL A 278 -19.87 18.47 12.46
C VAL A 278 -20.97 19.50 12.59
N SER A 279 -21.57 19.59 13.78
CA SER A 279 -22.58 20.59 14.12
C SER A 279 -22.14 21.33 15.37
N THR A 280 -21.81 22.61 15.24
CA THR A 280 -21.39 23.47 16.35
C THR A 280 -22.37 24.63 16.49
N ASN A 281 -23.04 24.77 17.63
CA ASN A 281 -24.04 25.82 17.90
C ASN A 281 -25.13 25.94 16.81
N GLY A 282 -25.57 24.79 16.26
CA GLY A 282 -26.57 24.74 15.19
C GLY A 282 -26.03 24.92 13.77
N ASN A 283 -24.78 25.39 13.61
CA ASN A 283 -24.12 25.51 12.32
C ASN A 283 -23.50 24.17 11.91
N LYS A 284 -23.93 23.67 10.75
CA LYS A 284 -23.43 22.42 10.16
C LYS A 284 -22.28 22.72 9.22
N GLN A 285 -21.28 21.85 9.21
CA GLN A 285 -20.18 21.89 8.26
C GLN A 285 -19.71 20.47 7.92
N LEU A 286 -19.14 20.33 6.73
CA LEU A 286 -18.40 19.13 6.34
C LEU A 286 -16.91 19.40 6.55
N ILE A 287 -16.25 18.51 7.28
CA ILE A 287 -14.81 18.53 7.50
C ILE A 287 -14.21 17.36 6.72
N PHE A 288 -13.26 17.67 5.84
CA PHE A 288 -12.54 16.68 5.05
C PHE A 288 -11.09 16.60 5.51
N ASN A 289 -10.65 15.39 5.85
CA ASN A 289 -9.26 15.06 6.17
C ASN A 289 -8.68 14.24 5.01
N SER A 290 -7.84 14.89 4.21
CA SER A 290 -7.21 14.28 3.03
C SER A 290 -6.25 13.15 3.38
N GLU A 291 -5.55 13.23 4.52
CA GLU A 291 -4.63 12.17 4.99
C GLU A 291 -5.36 10.86 5.33
N LYS A 292 -6.68 10.91 5.58
CA LYS A 292 -7.51 9.71 5.79
C LYS A 292 -8.21 9.20 4.54
N CYS A 293 -8.18 9.95 3.44
CA CYS A 293 -8.97 9.64 2.26
C CYS A 293 -8.31 8.52 1.46
N SER A 294 -9.05 7.45 1.17
CA SER A 294 -8.58 6.35 0.32
C SER A 294 -8.87 6.56 -1.17
N SER A 295 -9.31 7.76 -1.56
CA SER A 295 -9.72 8.08 -2.94
C SER A 295 -10.85 7.20 -3.52
N CYS A 296 -11.63 6.50 -2.68
CA CYS A 296 -12.61 5.51 -3.16
C CYS A 296 -13.83 6.06 -3.93
N GLY A 297 -14.05 7.38 -3.96
CA GLY A 297 -15.15 7.98 -4.74
C GLY A 297 -16.58 7.76 -4.20
N LEU A 298 -16.79 6.96 -3.14
CA LEU A 298 -18.12 6.68 -2.60
C LEU A 298 -18.89 7.95 -2.20
N CYS A 299 -18.21 8.95 -1.65
CA CYS A 299 -18.86 10.21 -1.25
C CYS A 299 -19.46 10.95 -2.46
N VAL A 300 -18.76 10.94 -3.61
CA VAL A 300 -19.21 11.55 -4.86
C VAL A 300 -20.41 10.79 -5.41
N ALA A 301 -20.29 9.46 -5.56
CA ALA A 301 -21.36 8.64 -6.12
C ALA A 301 -22.64 8.61 -5.25
N PHE A 302 -22.51 8.82 -3.93
CA PHE A 302 -23.64 8.83 -3.01
C PHE A 302 -24.31 10.22 -2.88
N CYS A 303 -23.68 11.29 -3.38
CA CYS A 303 -24.22 12.65 -3.33
C CYS A 303 -25.35 12.80 -4.36
N LYS A 304 -26.57 13.11 -3.90
CA LYS A 304 -27.72 13.30 -4.80
C LYS A 304 -27.73 14.67 -5.46
N GLU A 305 -27.10 15.64 -4.84
CA GLU A 305 -26.96 17.00 -5.31
C GLU A 305 -25.78 17.19 -6.28
N ASN A 306 -24.97 16.14 -6.50
CA ASN A 306 -23.73 16.17 -7.31
C ASN A 306 -22.76 17.30 -6.90
N SER A 307 -22.77 17.69 -5.62
CA SER A 307 -22.00 18.82 -5.10
C SER A 307 -20.55 18.47 -4.70
N LEU A 308 -20.12 17.22 -4.89
CA LEU A 308 -18.80 16.73 -4.46
C LEU A 308 -17.98 16.31 -5.68
N GLN A 309 -16.71 16.75 -5.72
CA GLN A 309 -15.74 16.32 -6.72
C GLN A 309 -14.48 15.86 -6.01
N LEU A 310 -14.04 14.63 -6.32
CA LEU A 310 -12.85 14.04 -5.75
C LEU A 310 -11.78 13.97 -6.83
N SER A 311 -10.62 14.54 -6.55
CA SER A 311 -9.44 14.42 -7.41
C SER A 311 -8.40 13.57 -6.69
N ALA A 312 -8.13 12.39 -7.22
CA ALA A 312 -7.04 11.55 -6.76
C ALA A 312 -5.72 12.13 -7.29
N ARG A 313 -5.03 12.92 -6.48
CA ARG A 313 -3.64 13.33 -6.77
C ARG A 313 -2.74 12.23 -6.22
N GLY A 314 -2.62 11.11 -6.92
CA GLY A 314 -2.23 9.89 -6.18
C GLY A 314 -2.01 8.63 -6.99
N GLU A 315 -2.91 8.28 -7.90
CA GLU A 315 -2.79 7.05 -8.69
C GLU A 315 -3.49 7.27 -10.04
N PRO A 316 -2.92 6.78 -11.15
CA PRO A 316 -3.46 6.98 -12.49
C PRO A 316 -4.78 6.24 -12.76
N TRP A 317 -5.24 5.38 -11.84
CA TRP A 317 -6.41 4.52 -12.03
C TRP A 317 -7.70 5.06 -11.43
N ILE A 318 -7.70 6.25 -10.83
CA ILE A 318 -8.90 6.83 -10.21
C ILE A 318 -9.32 8.07 -11.00
N LEU A 319 -9.80 7.87 -12.23
CA LEU A 319 -10.69 8.78 -12.97
C LEU A 319 -11.53 7.97 -13.96
#